data_AF-A0A533URC2-F1
#
_entry.id   AF-A0A533URC2-F1
#
_cell.length_a   1.000
_cell.length_b   1.000
_cell.length_c   1.000
_cell.angle_alpha   90.00
_cell.angle_beta   90.00
_cell.angle_gamma   90.00
#
_symmetry.space_group_name_H-M   'P 1'
#
loop_
_entity.id
_entity.type
_entity.pdbx_description
1 polymer ?
#
loop_
_entity_poly.entity_id
_entity_poly.type
_entity_poly.pdbx_seq_one_letter_code
_entity_poly.pdbx_strand_id
1 'polypeptide(L)'
;MEITVKQMMQIEENGHQMGFFRKLMMENAGASVARYIVEKFSALPEKKVLVFAGLGNNGGDAFVIARHLAGFGCEPVVLLLGNPDKIKTEEARSNWKLLEKMNSITLIIASDPREIDVDADIIVDGILGTGVSGKIREPYASAMDLINKSPAFKLALDVPSGMDPDTGNVDDKCVKADVTIT
;
A
#
# COMPACT_ATOMS: atom_id res chain seq x y z
N MET A 1 -6.89 15.54 17.18
CA MET A 1 -5.68 15.21 17.95
C MET A 1 -4.81 14.43 16.99
N GLU A 2 -3.65 14.96 16.64
CA GLU A 2 -2.72 14.27 15.75
C GLU A 2 -1.84 13.32 16.58
N ILE A 3 -1.62 12.11 16.07
CA ILE A 3 -0.88 11.03 16.74
C ILE A 3 0.47 10.91 16.04
N THR A 4 1.56 11.02 16.79
CA THR A 4 2.92 10.81 16.24
C THR A 4 3.15 9.35 15.88
N VAL A 5 4.12 9.07 15.01
CA VAL A 5 4.52 7.69 14.64
C VAL A 5 4.84 6.86 15.88
N LYS A 6 5.57 7.45 16.83
CA LYS A 6 5.93 6.78 18.08
C LYS A 6 4.70 6.41 18.92
N GLN A 7 3.71 7.31 19.00
CA GLN A 7 2.46 7.03 19.71
C GLN A 7 1.65 5.95 19.00
N MET A 8 1.58 5.98 17.67
CA MET A 8 0.85 4.97 16.90
C MET A 8 1.47 3.57 17.09
N MET A 9 2.79 3.43 16.99
CA MET A 9 3.48 2.16 17.27
C MET A 9 3.20 1.64 18.69
N GLN A 10 3.11 2.54 19.68
CA GLN A 10 2.79 2.15 21.06
C GLN A 10 1.33 1.70 21.20
N ILE A 11 0.40 2.33 20.49
CA ILE A 11 -1.01 1.94 20.45
C ILE A 11 -1.15 0.55 19.85
N GLU A 12 -0.48 0.29 18.71
CA GLU A 12 -0.48 -1.04 18.08
C GLU A 12 0.14 -2.12 18.97
N GLU A 13 1.27 -1.83 19.61
CA GLU A 13 1.91 -2.77 20.54
C GLU A 13 0.99 -3.07 21.74
N ASN A 14 0.38 -2.05 22.34
CA ASN A 14 -0.57 -2.26 23.44
C ASN A 14 -1.76 -3.10 22.99
N GLY A 15 -2.32 -2.81 21.81
CA GLY A 15 -3.39 -3.61 21.21
C GLY A 15 -2.98 -5.07 21.01
N HIS A 16 -1.77 -5.30 20.52
CA HIS A 16 -1.22 -6.64 20.36
C HIS A 16 -1.14 -7.40 21.67
N GLN A 17 -0.63 -6.77 22.74
CA GLN A 17 -0.56 -7.36 24.07
C GLN A 17 -1.94 -7.64 24.68
N MET A 18 -2.97 -6.90 24.26
CA MET A 18 -4.36 -7.14 24.65
C MET A 18 -5.05 -8.27 23.85
N GLY A 19 -4.37 -8.86 22.86
CA GLY A 19 -4.90 -9.93 22.01
C GLY A 19 -5.42 -9.47 20.64
N PHE A 20 -5.32 -8.18 20.31
CA PHE A 20 -5.56 -7.70 18.93
C PHE A 20 -4.31 -7.95 18.08
N PHE A 21 -4.19 -9.17 17.56
CA PHE A 21 -3.00 -9.56 16.80
C PHE A 21 -2.74 -8.61 15.62
N ARG A 22 -1.47 -8.26 15.37
CA ARG A 22 -1.05 -7.37 14.27
C ARG A 22 -1.62 -7.77 12.92
N LYS A 23 -1.68 -9.07 12.65
CA LYS A 23 -2.30 -9.61 11.44
C LYS A 23 -3.78 -9.21 11.29
N LEU A 24 -4.53 -9.17 12.38
CA LEU A 24 -5.93 -8.73 12.39
C LEU A 24 -6.06 -7.22 12.25
N MET A 25 -5.13 -6.45 12.82
CA MET A 25 -5.08 -5.00 12.64
C MET A 25 -4.82 -4.64 11.17
N MET A 26 -3.83 -5.27 10.53
CA MET A 26 -3.54 -5.16 9.09
C MET A 26 -4.72 -5.61 8.23
N GLU A 27 -5.37 -6.73 8.59
CA GLU A 27 -6.59 -7.19 7.90
C GLU A 27 -7.68 -6.11 7.93
N ASN A 28 -7.89 -5.49 9.10
CA ASN A 28 -8.93 -4.48 9.28
C ASN A 28 -8.59 -3.17 8.55
N ALA A 29 -7.32 -2.74 8.57
CA ALA A 29 -6.86 -1.56 7.86
C ALA A 29 -7.09 -1.72 6.35
N GLY A 30 -6.53 -2.77 5.74
CA GLY A 30 -6.68 -3.00 4.31
C GLY A 30 -8.13 -3.26 3.88
N ALA A 31 -8.92 -4.00 4.66
CA ALA A 31 -10.34 -4.21 4.36
C ALA A 31 -11.15 -2.90 4.39
N SER A 32 -10.80 -1.97 5.28
CA SER A 32 -11.47 -0.67 5.37
C SER A 32 -11.16 0.21 4.16
N VAL A 33 -9.90 0.22 3.70
CA VAL A 33 -9.52 0.92 2.46
C VAL A 33 -10.18 0.29 1.24
N ALA A 34 -10.22 -1.04 1.13
CA ALA A 34 -10.89 -1.72 0.03
C ALA A 34 -12.39 -1.35 -0.03
N ARG A 35 -13.07 -1.30 1.12
CA ARG A 35 -14.47 -0.84 1.21
C ARG A 35 -14.63 0.60 0.73
N TYR A 36 -13.74 1.51 1.12
CA TYR A 36 -13.76 2.89 0.61
C TYR A 36 -13.67 2.93 -0.92
N ILE A 37 -12.78 2.13 -1.52
CA ILE A 37 -12.64 2.05 -2.99
C ILE A 37 -13.94 1.54 -3.63
N VAL A 38 -14.55 0.48 -3.07
CA VAL A 38 -15.82 -0.09 -3.54
C VAL A 38 -16.97 0.91 -3.47
N GLU A 39 -17.06 1.68 -2.39
CA GLU A 39 -18.10 2.71 -2.22
C GLU A 39 -17.90 3.91 -3.16
N LYS A 40 -16.65 4.25 -3.47
CA LYS A 40 -16.32 5.40 -4.30
C LYS A 40 -16.56 5.16 -5.79
N PHE A 41 -16.31 3.95 -6.28
CA PHE A 41 -16.33 3.65 -7.71
C PHE A 41 -17.48 2.70 -8.08
N SER A 42 -18.41 3.20 -8.89
CA SER A 42 -19.40 2.36 -9.57
C SER A 42 -18.71 1.43 -10.58
N ALA A 43 -19.28 0.24 -10.81
CA ALA A 43 -18.77 -0.75 -11.76
C ALA A 43 -17.29 -1.09 -11.52
N LEU A 44 -16.89 -1.21 -10.25
CA LEU A 44 -15.52 -1.52 -9.84
C LEU A 44 -14.90 -2.76 -10.55
N PRO A 45 -15.63 -3.84 -10.88
CA PRO A 45 -15.07 -4.96 -11.66
C PRO A 45 -14.50 -4.57 -13.03
N GLU A 46 -14.93 -3.45 -13.62
CA GLU A 46 -14.42 -2.96 -14.91
C GLU A 46 -13.20 -2.03 -14.76
N LYS A 47 -12.83 -1.67 -13.52
CA LYS A 47 -11.74 -0.73 -13.24
C LYS A 47 -10.40 -1.42 -13.17
N LYS A 48 -9.40 -0.83 -13.83
CA LYS A 48 -8.00 -1.25 -13.73
C LYS A 48 -7.42 -0.72 -12.42
N VAL A 49 -7.18 -1.62 -11.47
CA VAL A 49 -6.57 -1.29 -10.17
C VAL A 49 -5.11 -1.72 -10.17
N LEU A 50 -4.21 -0.77 -9.98
CA LEU A 50 -2.78 -1.00 -9.82
C LEU A 50 -2.34 -0.66 -8.40
N VAL A 51 -1.75 -1.64 -7.71
CA VAL A 51 -1.34 -1.52 -6.31
C VAL A 51 0.18 -1.54 -6.25
N PHE A 52 0.80 -0.43 -5.84
CA PHE A 52 2.23 -0.38 -5.56
C PHE A 52 2.48 -0.75 -4.11
N ALA A 53 3.28 -1.78 -3.88
CA ALA A 53 3.55 -2.31 -2.54
C ALA A 53 5.05 -2.31 -2.22
N GLY A 54 5.39 -1.80 -1.04
CA GLY A 54 6.72 -1.91 -0.47
C GLY A 54 6.95 -3.23 0.27
N LEU A 55 8.09 -3.31 0.97
CA LEU A 55 8.49 -4.50 1.75
C LEU A 55 8.08 -4.45 3.23
N GLY A 56 7.42 -3.38 3.68
CA GLY A 56 7.03 -3.17 5.08
C GLY A 56 5.55 -3.45 5.35
N ASN A 57 5.06 -2.96 6.49
CA ASN A 57 3.64 -3.06 6.86
C ASN A 57 2.72 -2.36 5.84
N ASN A 58 3.13 -1.20 5.30
CA ASN A 58 2.30 -0.49 4.32
C ASN A 58 2.08 -1.33 3.03
N GLY A 59 3.09 -2.11 2.62
CA GLY A 59 2.94 -3.10 1.55
C GLY A 59 2.03 -4.27 1.96
N GLY A 60 2.07 -4.67 3.24
CA GLY A 60 1.13 -5.63 3.82
C GLY A 60 -0.32 -5.19 3.74
N ASP A 61 -0.62 -3.93 4.10
CA ASP A 61 -1.97 -3.35 3.97
C ASP A 61 -2.40 -3.31 2.50
N ALA A 62 -1.49 -2.95 1.59
CA ALA A 62 -1.72 -2.99 0.15
C ALA A 62 -2.06 -4.40 -0.36
N PHE A 63 -1.42 -5.44 0.16
CA PHE A 63 -1.75 -6.83 -0.18
C PHE A 63 -3.15 -7.21 0.31
N VAL A 64 -3.54 -6.79 1.51
CA VAL A 64 -4.90 -7.00 2.02
C VAL A 64 -5.90 -6.31 1.10
N ILE A 65 -5.66 -5.06 0.72
CA ILE A 65 -6.53 -4.29 -0.19
C ILE A 65 -6.73 -5.05 -1.50
N ALA A 66 -5.64 -5.49 -2.16
CA ALA A 66 -5.71 -6.24 -3.40
C ALA A 66 -6.57 -7.52 -3.25
N ARG A 67 -6.38 -8.28 -2.17
CA ARG A 67 -7.19 -9.48 -1.90
C ARG A 67 -8.67 -9.17 -1.71
N HIS A 68 -9.00 -8.11 -0.97
CA HIS A 68 -10.39 -7.72 -0.75
C HIS A 68 -11.04 -7.23 -2.05
N LEU A 69 -10.36 -6.40 -2.84
CA LEU A 69 -10.87 -5.94 -4.13
C LEU A 69 -11.11 -7.10 -5.11
N ALA A 70 -10.22 -8.10 -5.11
CA ALA A 70 -10.45 -9.33 -5.87
C ALA A 70 -11.72 -10.08 -5.40
N GLY A 71 -12.02 -10.06 -4.10
CA GLY A 71 -13.27 -10.58 -3.55
C GLY A 71 -14.53 -9.81 -3.99
N PHE A 72 -14.38 -8.55 -4.41
CA PHE A 72 -15.44 -7.74 -5.02
C PHE A 72 -15.51 -7.86 -6.55
N GLY A 73 -14.76 -8.79 -7.15
CA GLY A 73 -14.80 -9.09 -8.58
C GLY A 73 -13.82 -8.28 -9.43
N CYS A 74 -12.90 -7.53 -8.83
CA CYS A 74 -11.81 -6.88 -9.56
C CYS A 74 -10.68 -7.86 -9.90
N GLU A 75 -9.84 -7.45 -10.85
CA GLU A 75 -8.59 -8.15 -11.18
C GLU A 75 -7.39 -7.23 -10.91
N PRO A 76 -7.03 -6.97 -9.64
CA PRO A 76 -5.96 -6.04 -9.32
C PRO A 76 -4.59 -6.56 -9.76
N VAL A 77 -3.75 -5.63 -10.21
CA VAL A 77 -2.33 -5.86 -10.45
C VAL A 77 -1.56 -5.35 -9.24
N VAL A 78 -0.75 -6.21 -8.62
CA VAL A 78 0.11 -5.83 -7.49
C VAL A 78 1.55 -5.79 -7.97
N LEU A 79 2.15 -4.60 -7.88
CA LEU A 79 3.56 -4.36 -8.15
C LEU A 79 4.35 -4.34 -6.84
N LEU A 80 5.08 -5.42 -6.56
CA LEU A 80 5.99 -5.48 -5.42
C LEU A 80 7.34 -4.86 -5.77
N LEU A 81 7.71 -3.83 -5.00
CA LEU A 81 8.95 -3.07 -5.16
C LEU A 81 10.07 -3.68 -4.31
N GLY A 82 10.68 -4.73 -4.85
CA GLY A 82 11.78 -5.47 -4.25
C GLY A 82 11.56 -6.98 -4.20
N ASN A 83 12.50 -7.70 -3.61
CA ASN A 83 12.43 -9.15 -3.52
C ASN A 83 11.42 -9.60 -2.43
N PRO A 84 10.44 -10.47 -2.74
CA PRO A 84 9.48 -11.00 -1.76
C PRO A 84 10.12 -11.64 -0.51
N ASP A 85 11.28 -12.25 -0.64
CA ASP A 85 12.00 -12.85 0.49
C ASP A 85 12.38 -11.80 1.55
N LYS A 86 12.53 -10.54 1.12
CA LYS A 86 12.89 -9.39 1.96
C LYS A 86 11.69 -8.66 2.56
N ILE A 87 10.46 -9.16 2.41
CA ILE A 87 9.29 -8.62 3.13
C ILE A 87 9.55 -8.70 4.65
N LYS A 88 9.48 -7.56 5.32
CA LYS A 88 10.07 -7.34 6.64
C LYS A 88 9.25 -7.94 7.78
N THR A 89 7.93 -7.98 7.64
CA THR A 89 7.01 -8.35 8.72
C THR A 89 6.27 -9.65 8.42
N GLU A 90 5.89 -10.38 9.46
CA GLU A 90 5.24 -11.68 9.33
C GLU A 90 3.85 -11.55 8.68
N GLU A 91 3.14 -10.48 9.05
CA GLU A 91 1.79 -10.14 8.62
C GLU A 91 1.77 -9.80 7.13
N ALA A 92 2.71 -8.96 6.67
CA ALA A 92 2.87 -8.65 5.25
C ALA A 92 3.27 -9.90 4.46
N ARG A 93 4.20 -10.71 4.98
CA ARG A 93 4.63 -11.97 4.33
C ARG A 93 3.48 -12.98 4.26
N SER A 94 2.66 -13.06 5.30
CA SER A 94 1.48 -13.93 5.30
C SER A 94 0.46 -13.50 4.26
N ASN A 95 0.25 -12.20 4.05
CA ASN A 95 -0.65 -11.70 3.01
C ASN A 95 -0.09 -11.90 1.62
N TRP A 96 1.21 -11.66 1.38
CA TRP A 96 1.86 -11.98 0.11
C TRP A 96 1.67 -13.45 -0.29
N LYS A 97 1.89 -14.39 0.64
CA LYS A 97 1.67 -15.84 0.41
C LYS A 97 0.21 -16.21 0.11
N LEU A 98 -0.76 -15.39 0.52
CA LEU A 98 -2.15 -15.58 0.14
C LEU A 98 -2.37 -15.10 -1.29
N LEU A 99 -1.81 -13.95 -1.67
CA LEU A 99 -1.90 -13.45 -3.05
C LEU A 99 -1.29 -14.41 -4.06
N GLU A 100 -0.17 -15.06 -3.74
CA GLU A 100 0.47 -16.07 -4.60
C GLU A 100 -0.45 -17.26 -4.93
N LYS A 101 -1.53 -17.45 -4.17
CA LYS A 101 -2.52 -18.53 -4.37
C LYS A 101 -3.81 -18.04 -5.03
N MET A 102 -3.90 -16.75 -5.37
CA MET A 102 -5.10 -16.13 -5.94
C MET A 102 -4.90 -15.83 -7.42
N ASN A 103 -5.58 -16.59 -8.28
CA ASN A 103 -5.51 -16.39 -9.74
C ASN A 103 -6.20 -15.11 -10.22
N SER A 104 -7.03 -14.48 -9.38
CA SER A 104 -7.70 -13.21 -9.67
C SER A 104 -6.80 -11.99 -9.46
N ILE A 105 -5.52 -12.20 -9.11
CA ILE A 105 -4.58 -11.12 -8.82
C ILE A 105 -3.32 -11.36 -9.65
N THR A 106 -2.94 -10.35 -10.43
CA THR A 106 -1.67 -10.40 -11.17
C THR A 106 -0.55 -9.88 -10.29
N LEU A 107 0.47 -10.70 -10.03
CA LEU A 107 1.63 -10.32 -9.24
C LEU A 107 2.82 -10.00 -10.14
N ILE A 108 3.38 -8.82 -9.97
CA ILE A 108 4.59 -8.37 -10.67
C ILE A 108 5.65 -8.02 -9.63
N ILE A 109 6.83 -8.63 -9.74
CA ILE A 109 7.99 -8.30 -8.91
C ILE A 109 8.87 -7.38 -9.75
N ALA A 110 8.93 -6.09 -9.41
CA ALA A 110 9.74 -5.11 -10.12
C ALA A 110 11.02 -4.79 -9.36
N SER A 111 12.16 -5.19 -9.94
CA SER A 111 13.45 -4.60 -9.61
C SER A 111 13.63 -3.20 -10.19
N ASP A 112 12.97 -2.93 -11.32
CA ASP A 112 12.89 -1.62 -11.96
C ASP A 112 11.45 -1.34 -12.40
N PRO A 113 10.73 -0.42 -11.74
CA PRO A 113 9.34 -0.15 -12.06
C PRO A 113 9.18 0.61 -13.38
N ARG A 114 10.26 1.18 -13.95
CA ARG A 114 10.20 1.98 -15.19
C ARG A 114 9.81 1.16 -16.43
N GLU A 115 9.90 -0.16 -16.33
CA GLU A 115 9.49 -1.09 -17.39
C GLU A 115 7.99 -1.42 -17.34
N ILE A 116 7.28 -0.94 -16.32
CA ILE A 116 5.86 -1.20 -16.12
C ILE A 116 5.03 -0.12 -16.77
N ASP A 117 4.10 -0.52 -17.64
CA ASP A 117 3.09 0.38 -18.17
C ASP A 117 2.03 0.67 -17.09
N VAL A 118 1.79 1.96 -16.82
CA VAL A 118 0.87 2.42 -15.78
C VAL A 118 -0.43 2.87 -16.44
N ASP A 119 -1.18 1.89 -16.92
CA ASP A 119 -2.55 2.05 -17.42
C ASP A 119 -3.53 1.57 -16.34
N ALA A 120 -3.99 2.51 -15.52
CA ALA A 120 -4.86 2.24 -14.38
C ALA A 120 -5.94 3.32 -14.24
N ASP A 121 -7.12 2.93 -13.78
CA ASP A 121 -8.14 3.86 -13.30
C ASP A 121 -7.86 4.28 -11.85
N ILE A 122 -7.32 3.35 -11.05
CA ILE A 122 -7.11 3.48 -9.61
C ILE A 122 -5.70 3.00 -9.28
N ILE A 123 -4.95 3.84 -8.57
CA ILE A 123 -3.63 3.52 -8.04
C ILE A 123 -3.66 3.54 -6.52
N VAL A 124 -3.16 2.48 -5.89
CA VAL A 124 -2.92 2.42 -4.45
C VAL A 124 -1.43 2.55 -4.17
N ASP A 125 -1.06 3.59 -3.43
CA ASP A 125 0.28 3.80 -2.88
C ASP A 125 0.39 3.18 -1.49
N GLY A 126 0.92 1.96 -1.44
CA GLY A 126 1.34 1.25 -0.23
C GLY A 126 2.86 1.02 -0.20
N ILE A 127 3.64 1.96 -0.75
CA ILE A 127 5.09 1.79 -0.86
C ILE A 127 5.76 2.00 0.50
N LEU A 128 5.61 3.19 1.07
CA LEU A 128 6.28 3.66 2.27
C LEU A 128 5.24 4.22 3.24
N GLY A 129 5.28 3.78 4.49
CA GLY A 129 4.47 4.36 5.55
C GLY A 129 5.34 5.14 6.54
N THR A 130 4.95 5.10 7.81
CA THR A 130 5.58 5.82 8.92
C THR A 130 7.02 5.40 9.28
N GLY A 131 7.52 4.30 8.70
CA GLY A 131 8.85 3.74 9.01
C GLY A 131 10.02 4.24 8.17
N VAL A 132 9.86 5.29 7.36
CA VAL A 132 10.90 5.78 6.44
C VAL A 132 11.59 7.03 6.98
N SER A 133 12.92 7.04 6.86
CA SER A 133 13.76 8.21 7.11
C SER A 133 14.85 8.33 6.05
N GLY A 134 15.20 9.57 5.71
CA GLY A 134 16.27 9.90 4.75
C GLY A 134 15.83 9.85 3.27
N LYS A 135 16.82 9.95 2.37
CA LYS A 135 16.60 10.03 0.92
C LYS A 135 15.88 8.81 0.36
N ILE A 136 14.94 9.03 -0.56
CA ILE A 136 14.19 7.97 -1.22
C ILE A 136 15.14 7.22 -2.16
N ARG A 137 15.18 5.89 -2.01
CA ARG A 137 16.06 5.01 -2.79
C ARG A 137 15.26 4.32 -3.90
N GLU A 138 15.97 3.82 -4.90
CA GLU A 138 15.38 2.89 -5.87
C GLU A 138 15.03 1.54 -5.21
N PRO A 139 13.99 0.83 -5.68
CA PRO A 139 13.09 1.20 -6.78
C PRO A 139 11.94 2.16 -6.40
N TYR A 140 11.87 2.62 -5.16
CA TYR A 140 10.76 3.45 -4.67
C TYR A 140 10.69 4.81 -5.37
N ALA A 141 11.85 5.46 -5.57
CA ALA A 141 11.92 6.78 -6.22
C ALA A 141 11.32 6.77 -7.63
N SER A 142 11.64 5.75 -8.44
CA SER A 142 11.08 5.62 -9.79
C SER A 142 9.59 5.22 -9.77
N ALA A 143 9.16 4.38 -8.84
CA ALA A 143 7.74 4.03 -8.70
C ALA A 143 6.89 5.26 -8.38
N MET A 144 7.35 6.11 -7.46
CA MET A 144 6.66 7.34 -7.08
C MET A 144 6.54 8.32 -8.26
N ASP A 145 7.53 8.38 -9.15
CA ASP A 145 7.42 9.19 -10.38
C ASP A 145 6.34 8.67 -11.32
N LEU A 146 6.21 7.35 -11.45
CA LEU A 146 5.18 6.74 -12.30
C LEU A 146 3.78 7.02 -11.74
N ILE A 147 3.59 6.84 -10.43
CA ILE A 147 2.34 7.19 -9.76
C ILE A 147 1.99 8.65 -10.03
N ASN A 148 2.93 9.57 -9.79
CA ASN A 148 2.68 11.01 -9.92
C ASN A 148 2.39 11.47 -11.36
N LYS A 149 2.89 10.75 -12.37
CA LYS A 149 2.62 11.05 -13.79
C LYS A 149 1.28 10.47 -14.25
N SER A 150 0.74 9.48 -13.55
CA SER A 150 -0.51 8.84 -13.95
C SER A 150 -1.72 9.75 -13.74
N PRO A 151 -2.65 9.80 -14.72
CA PRO A 151 -3.92 10.50 -14.55
C PRO A 151 -4.93 9.74 -13.68
N ALA A 152 -4.60 8.51 -13.24
CA ALA A 152 -5.45 7.68 -12.40
C ALA A 152 -5.83 8.38 -11.09
N PHE A 153 -6.91 7.91 -10.46
CA PHE A 153 -7.21 8.26 -9.08
C PHE A 153 -6.18 7.61 -8.14
N LYS A 154 -5.49 8.39 -7.33
CA LYS A 154 -4.39 7.95 -6.47
C LYS A 154 -4.82 7.97 -5.01
N LEU A 155 -4.70 6.84 -4.35
CA LEU A 155 -4.97 6.66 -2.92
C LEU A 155 -3.67 6.29 -2.20
N ALA A 156 -3.32 7.04 -1.17
CA ALA A 156 -2.21 6.69 -0.28
C ALA A 156 -2.69 6.04 1.01
N LEU A 157 -1.89 5.09 1.49
CA LEU A 157 -2.11 4.38 2.76
C LEU A 157 -1.28 5.01 3.87
N ASP A 158 -1.94 5.35 4.97
CA ASP A 158 -1.42 6.00 6.19
C ASP A 158 -0.89 7.42 5.92
N VAL A 159 0.14 7.53 5.08
CA VAL A 159 0.76 8.78 4.64
C VAL A 159 1.19 8.62 3.18
N PRO A 160 1.09 9.66 2.33
CA PRO A 160 1.67 9.60 0.99
C PRO A 160 3.16 9.24 1.04
N SER A 161 3.56 8.23 0.28
CA SER A 161 4.93 7.74 0.31
C SER A 161 5.92 8.87 0.06
N GLY A 162 6.90 9.02 0.95
CA GLY A 162 7.94 10.05 0.89
C GLY A 162 7.62 11.38 1.59
N MET A 163 6.46 11.49 2.22
CA MET A 163 6.19 12.52 3.22
C MET A 163 6.71 12.07 4.59
N ASP A 164 7.29 13.00 5.34
CA ASP A 164 7.63 12.80 6.75
C ASP A 164 6.32 12.74 7.58
N PRO A 165 6.04 11.62 8.25
CA PRO A 165 4.76 11.38 8.93
C PRO A 165 4.56 12.21 10.20
N ASP A 166 5.64 12.68 10.86
CA ASP A 166 5.54 13.45 12.09
C ASP A 166 5.45 14.95 11.82
N THR A 167 6.00 15.42 10.70
CA THR A 167 6.09 16.86 10.36
C THR A 167 5.26 17.26 9.14
N GLY A 168 4.85 16.31 8.31
CA GLY A 168 4.20 16.56 7.02
C GLY A 168 5.14 17.13 5.95
N ASN A 169 6.43 17.30 6.24
CA ASN A 169 7.40 17.85 5.31
C ASN A 169 7.74 16.86 4.19
N VAL A 170 8.15 17.40 3.05
CA VAL A 170 8.64 16.61 1.91
C VAL A 170 10.06 17.07 1.61
N ASP A 171 11.03 16.21 1.93
CA ASP A 171 12.46 16.54 1.81
C ASP A 171 13.05 16.27 0.42
N ASP A 172 12.46 15.33 -0.33
CA ASP A 172 12.99 14.86 -1.61
C ASP A 172 11.87 14.68 -2.63
N LYS A 173 11.05 13.64 -2.45
CA LYS A 173 9.95 13.29 -3.35
C LYS A 173 8.81 12.71 -2.54
N CYS A 174 7.58 13.00 -2.95
CA CYS A 174 6.37 12.50 -2.33
C CYS A 174 5.32 12.14 -3.38
N VAL A 175 4.51 11.12 -3.10
CA VAL A 175 3.34 10.78 -3.90
C VAL A 175 2.26 11.86 -3.75
N LYS A 176 1.68 12.28 -4.86
CA LYS A 176 0.56 13.23 -4.92
C LYS A 176 -0.74 12.44 -4.99
N ALA A 177 -1.25 12.03 -3.83
CA ALA A 177 -2.50 11.30 -3.72
C ALA A 177 -3.71 12.24 -3.75
N ASP A 178 -4.81 11.77 -4.35
CA ASP A 178 -6.11 12.43 -4.33
C ASP A 178 -6.82 12.22 -2.97
N VAL A 179 -6.49 11.12 -2.29
CA VAL A 179 -6.94 10.83 -0.92
C VAL A 179 -5.86 10.05 -0.16
N THR A 180 -5.79 10.28 1.16
CA THR A 180 -5.00 9.46 2.09
C THR A 180 -5.95 8.87 3.13
N ILE A 181 -5.76 7.59 3.48
CA ILE A 181 -6.53 6.91 4.52
C ILE A 181 -5.58 6.46 5.64
N THR A 182 -5.82 6.94 6.87
CA THR A 182 -5.04 6.68 8.11
C THR A 182 -5.99 6.28 9.23
#